data_AF-A0A943D1D5-F1
#
_entry.id   AF-A0A943D1D5-F1
#
_cell.length_a   1.000
_cell.length_b   1.000
_cell.length_c   1.000
_cell.angle_alpha   90.00
_cell.angle_beta   90.00
_cell.angle_gamma   90.00
#
_symmetry.space_group_name_H-M   'P 1'
#
loop_
_entity.id
_entity.type
_entity.pdbx_description
1 polymer ?
#
loop_
_entity_poly.entity_id
_entity_poly.type
_entity_poly.pdbx_seq_one_letter_code
_entity_poly.pdbx_strand_id
1 'polypeptide(L)'
;MENFELPHIGSRNIKTALSVLICLIFWPNSLFAAIAAVICVQDTVENSVKIGLNRLIGTLLGGILGVILLFTINKLNLTSFSTIITAIGVSLIIYICNLIKKPAACSIASIVLIGILISQSYDNPLIYSIRRTVETAFGIIVAIIINKYVHPPKNKKQKTNEKLENTNNK
;
A
#
# COMPACT_ATOMS: atom_id res chain seq x y z
N MET A 1 -0.56 32.52 -25.58
CA MET A 1 0.24 31.33 -25.26
C MET A 1 0.35 31.31 -23.75
N GLU A 2 -0.42 30.46 -23.07
CA GLU A 2 -0.32 30.33 -21.62
C GLU A 2 1.09 29.85 -21.27
N ASN A 3 1.79 30.62 -20.43
CA ASN A 3 3.09 30.24 -19.91
C ASN A 3 2.90 29.01 -19.02
N PHE A 4 3.36 27.86 -19.50
CA PHE A 4 3.33 26.60 -18.77
C PHE A 4 4.44 26.64 -17.71
N GLU A 5 4.14 27.16 -16.52
CA GLU A 5 5.07 27.10 -15.38
C GLU A 5 5.09 25.68 -14.81
N LEU A 6 6.24 25.01 -14.90
CA LEU A 6 6.41 23.66 -14.39
C LEU A 6 6.34 23.66 -12.84
N PRO A 7 5.59 22.71 -12.24
CA PRO A 7 5.49 22.63 -10.78
C PRO A 7 6.84 22.25 -10.16
N HIS A 8 7.21 22.93 -9.08
CA HIS A 8 8.47 22.68 -8.38
C HIS A 8 8.49 21.26 -7.75
N ILE A 9 9.64 20.59 -7.83
CA ILE A 9 9.85 19.30 -7.17
C ILE A 9 9.74 19.47 -5.65
N GLY A 10 8.68 18.90 -5.08
CA GLY A 10 8.43 18.92 -3.65
C GLY A 10 9.29 17.90 -2.89
N SER A 11 9.55 18.17 -1.60
CA SER A 11 10.30 17.27 -0.70
C SER A 11 9.79 15.83 -0.72
N ARG A 12 8.46 15.64 -0.86
CA ARG A 12 7.84 14.31 -0.99
C ARG A 12 8.40 13.49 -2.15
N ASN A 13 8.67 14.11 -3.31
CA ASN A 13 9.20 13.40 -4.47
C ASN A 13 10.58 12.79 -4.18
N ILE A 14 11.47 13.57 -3.56
CA ILE A 14 12.83 13.14 -3.21
C ILE A 14 12.78 11.98 -2.20
N LYS A 15 11.94 12.09 -1.17
CA LYS A 15 11.76 11.03 -0.16
C LYS A 15 11.24 9.74 -0.77
N THR A 16 10.28 9.84 -1.68
CA THR A 16 9.71 8.68 -2.37
C THR A 16 10.76 8.00 -3.24
N ALA A 17 11.48 8.76 -4.06
CA ALA A 17 12.55 8.22 -4.91
C ALA A 17 13.65 7.53 -4.08
N LEU A 18 14.06 8.15 -2.97
CA LEU A 18 15.06 7.57 -2.07
C LEU A 18 14.54 6.28 -1.39
N SER A 19 13.27 6.26 -0.97
CA SER A 19 12.66 5.06 -0.37
C SER A 19 12.64 3.90 -1.37
N VAL A 20 12.26 4.17 -2.62
CA VAL A 20 12.26 3.16 -3.70
C VAL A 20 13.67 2.66 -3.99
N LEU A 21 14.65 3.57 -4.08
CA LEU A 21 16.05 3.21 -4.32
C LEU A 21 16.56 2.25 -3.24
N ILE A 22 16.32 2.57 -1.96
CA ILE A 22 16.70 1.70 -0.85
C ILE A 22 15.98 0.35 -0.96
N CYS A 23 14.69 0.33 -1.25
CA CYS A 23 13.96 -0.94 -1.41
C CYS A 23 14.57 -1.84 -2.49
N LEU A 24 14.95 -1.28 -3.64
CA LEU A 24 15.50 -2.04 -4.76
C LEU A 24 16.95 -2.47 -4.56
N ILE A 25 17.73 -1.74 -3.76
CA ILE A 25 19.09 -2.15 -3.37
C ILE A 25 19.04 -3.40 -2.46
N PHE A 26 18.11 -3.43 -1.50
CA PHE A 26 17.98 -4.57 -0.57
C PHE A 26 17.25 -5.76 -1.18
N TRP A 27 16.19 -5.52 -1.97
CA TRP A 27 15.49 -6.55 -2.73
C TRP A 27 15.41 -6.20 -4.20
N PRO A 28 16.43 -6.63 -4.98
CA PRO A 28 16.40 -6.52 -6.43
C PRO A 28 15.15 -7.22 -6.96
N ASN A 29 14.38 -6.54 -7.80
CA ASN A 29 13.13 -7.01 -8.40
C ASN A 29 11.90 -7.11 -7.46
N SER A 30 11.95 -6.56 -6.23
CA SER A 30 10.74 -6.49 -5.40
C SER A 30 9.82 -5.34 -5.83
N LEU A 31 8.89 -5.67 -6.71
CA LEU A 31 7.82 -4.77 -7.16
C LEU A 31 6.93 -4.34 -5.98
N PHE A 32 6.62 -5.25 -5.04
CA PHE A 32 5.72 -4.91 -3.93
C PHE A 32 6.35 -4.00 -2.89
N ALA A 33 7.65 -4.15 -2.60
CA ALA A 33 8.38 -3.23 -1.72
C ALA A 33 8.42 -1.82 -2.31
N ALA A 34 8.75 -1.69 -3.60
CA ALA A 34 8.79 -0.39 -4.28
C ALA A 34 7.40 0.30 -4.28
N ILE A 35 6.33 -0.42 -4.64
CA ILE A 35 4.96 0.13 -4.62
C ILE A 35 4.55 0.52 -3.19
N ALA A 36 4.88 -0.32 -2.20
CA ALA A 36 4.58 -0.01 -0.80
C ALA A 36 5.31 1.26 -0.34
N ALA A 37 6.57 1.43 -0.74
CA ALA A 37 7.34 2.63 -0.42
C ALA A 37 6.70 3.90 -1.01
N VAL A 38 6.35 3.87 -2.30
CA VAL A 38 5.68 4.99 -2.98
C VAL A 38 4.37 5.39 -2.30
N ILE A 39 3.55 4.42 -1.93
CA ILE A 39 2.23 4.67 -1.34
C ILE A 39 2.32 5.12 0.12
N CYS A 40 3.33 4.65 0.86
CA CYS A 40 3.43 4.93 2.30
C CYS A 40 4.22 6.20 2.62
N VAL A 41 4.98 6.77 1.69
CA VAL A 41 5.56 8.11 1.87
C VAL A 41 4.46 9.17 1.78
N GLN A 42 4.19 9.83 2.91
CA GLN A 42 3.11 10.81 3.07
C GLN A 42 3.63 12.14 3.58
N ASP A 43 2.75 13.14 3.66
CA ASP A 43 3.11 14.47 4.16
C ASP A 43 3.33 14.50 5.67
N THR A 44 2.96 13.45 6.41
CA THR A 44 3.28 13.28 7.84
C THR A 44 3.68 11.85 8.15
N VAL A 45 4.54 11.67 9.16
CA VAL A 45 4.97 10.33 9.62
C VAL A 45 3.79 9.54 10.16
N GLU A 46 2.91 10.16 10.95
CA GLU A 46 1.71 9.53 11.48
C GLU A 46 0.79 9.00 10.36
N ASN A 47 0.60 9.78 9.29
CA ASN A 47 -0.20 9.33 8.15
C ASN A 47 0.50 8.20 7.38
N SER A 48 1.83 8.22 7.30
CA SER A 48 2.62 7.14 6.71
C SER A 48 2.43 5.83 7.46
N VAL A 49 2.49 5.88 8.80
CA VAL A 49 2.24 4.72 9.67
C VAL A 49 0.80 4.24 9.50
N LYS A 50 -0.19 5.14 9.52
CA LYS A 50 -1.60 4.79 9.36
C LYS A 50 -1.88 4.10 8.02
N ILE A 51 -1.36 4.65 6.92
CA ILE A 51 -1.52 4.07 5.58
C ILE A 51 -0.77 2.74 5.46
N GLY A 52 0.45 2.67 5.99
CA GLY A 52 1.23 1.43 6.03
C GLY A 52 0.52 0.30 6.79
N LEU A 53 -0.02 0.58 7.98
CA LEU A 53 -0.78 -0.40 8.75
C LEU A 53 -2.03 -0.88 8.02
N ASN A 54 -2.80 0.02 7.41
CA ASN A 54 -3.97 -0.38 6.61
C ASN A 54 -3.56 -1.25 5.42
N ARG A 55 -2.41 -0.97 4.81
CA ARG A 55 -1.87 -1.76 3.71
C ARG A 55 -1.47 -3.17 4.18
N LEU A 56 -0.79 -3.29 5.32
CA LEU A 56 -0.46 -4.59 5.91
C LEU A 56 -1.71 -5.42 6.20
N ILE A 57 -2.68 -4.83 6.89
CA ILE A 57 -3.96 -5.46 7.20
C ILE A 57 -4.64 -5.91 5.89
N GLY A 58 -4.68 -5.05 4.87
CA GLY A 58 -5.26 -5.38 3.58
C GLY A 58 -4.55 -6.56 2.91
N THR A 59 -3.21 -6.56 2.86
CA THR A 59 -2.44 -7.67 2.27
C THR A 59 -2.63 -8.98 3.01
N LEU A 60 -2.73 -8.96 4.34
CA LEU A 60 -2.95 -10.15 5.15
C LEU A 60 -4.35 -10.71 4.91
N LEU A 61 -5.39 -9.88 4.97
CA LEU A 61 -6.78 -10.33 4.80
C LEU A 61 -7.04 -10.83 3.38
N GLY A 62 -6.60 -10.08 2.37
CA GLY A 62 -6.71 -10.49 0.97
C GLY A 62 -5.90 -11.75 0.68
N GLY A 63 -4.74 -11.90 1.33
CA GLY A 63 -3.89 -13.08 1.28
C GLY A 63 -4.58 -14.33 1.82
N ILE A 64 -5.07 -14.25 3.06
CA ILE A 64 -5.75 -15.34 3.76
C ILE A 64 -7.00 -15.76 2.97
N LEU A 65 -7.89 -14.81 2.64
CA LEU A 65 -9.14 -15.16 1.96
C LEU A 65 -8.88 -15.63 0.52
N GLY A 66 -7.91 -15.04 -0.19
CA GLY A 66 -7.53 -15.44 -1.55
C GLY A 66 -7.03 -16.88 -1.60
N VAL A 67 -6.17 -17.29 -0.65
CA VAL A 67 -5.69 -18.68 -0.55
C VAL A 67 -6.84 -19.64 -0.24
N ILE A 68 -7.72 -19.30 0.70
CA ILE A 68 -8.86 -20.14 1.07
C ILE A 68 -9.81 -20.36 -0.12
N LEU A 69 -10.15 -19.28 -0.82
CA LEU A 69 -11.00 -19.34 -2.02
C LEU A 69 -10.34 -20.17 -3.12
N LEU A 70 -9.04 -19.97 -3.39
CA LEU A 70 -8.33 -20.72 -4.42
C LEU A 70 -8.28 -22.22 -4.10
N PHE A 71 -8.00 -22.57 -2.84
CA PHE A 71 -8.00 -23.96 -2.41
C PHE A 71 -9.39 -24.60 -2.58
N THR A 72 -10.46 -23.83 -2.31
CA THR A 72 -11.84 -24.26 -2.50
C THR A 72 -12.18 -24.49 -3.97
N ILE A 73 -11.77 -23.56 -4.85
CA ILE A 73 -11.95 -23.67 -6.31
C ILE A 73 -11.28 -24.95 -6.83
N ASN A 74 -10.02 -25.18 -6.44
CA ASN A 74 -9.25 -26.34 -6.88
C ASN A 74 -9.83 -27.66 -6.34
N LYS A 75 -10.21 -27.71 -5.06
CA LYS A 75 -10.76 -28.92 -4.44
C LYS A 75 -12.12 -29.32 -5.02
N LEU A 76 -12.94 -28.35 -5.42
CA LEU A 76 -14.28 -28.58 -5.99
C LEU A 76 -14.29 -28.59 -7.53
N ASN A 77 -13.13 -28.48 -8.19
CA ASN A 77 -13.00 -28.37 -9.65
C ASN A 77 -13.88 -27.25 -10.27
N LEU A 78 -14.03 -26.13 -9.56
CA LEU A 78 -14.87 -24.99 -9.98
C LEU A 78 -14.11 -23.98 -10.86
N THR A 79 -13.06 -24.41 -11.56
CA THR A 79 -12.20 -23.54 -12.36
C THR A 79 -12.98 -22.72 -13.39
N SER A 80 -14.01 -23.33 -14.00
CA SER A 80 -14.92 -22.64 -14.95
C SER A 80 -15.69 -21.47 -14.33
N PHE A 81 -15.89 -21.48 -13.01
CA PHE A 81 -16.58 -20.44 -12.27
C PHE A 81 -15.62 -19.49 -11.53
N SER A 82 -14.30 -19.63 -11.71
CA SER A 82 -13.29 -18.85 -11.00
C SER A 82 -13.50 -17.33 -11.09
N THR A 83 -13.93 -16.83 -12.26
CA THR A 83 -14.24 -15.40 -12.46
C THR A 83 -15.40 -14.92 -11.59
N ILE A 84 -16.48 -15.70 -11.50
CA ILE A 84 -17.65 -15.38 -10.68
C ILE A 84 -17.29 -15.47 -9.19
N ILE A 85 -16.55 -16.51 -8.81
CA ILE A 85 -16.07 -16.70 -7.43
C ILE A 85 -15.14 -15.55 -7.03
N THR A 86 -14.31 -15.05 -7.94
CA THR A 86 -13.46 -13.88 -7.69
C THR A 86 -14.30 -12.63 -7.43
N ALA A 87 -15.34 -12.36 -8.23
CA ALA A 87 -16.22 -11.21 -8.01
C ALA A 87 -16.96 -11.30 -6.66
N ILE A 88 -17.48 -12.48 -6.30
CA ILE A 88 -18.09 -12.75 -5.00
C ILE A 88 -17.06 -12.57 -3.88
N GLY A 89 -15.84 -13.07 -4.06
CA GLY A 89 -14.73 -12.93 -3.12
C GLY A 89 -14.34 -11.48 -2.88
N VAL A 90 -14.35 -10.63 -3.91
CA VAL A 90 -14.14 -9.18 -3.78
C VAL A 90 -15.26 -8.52 -2.96
N SER A 91 -16.52 -8.88 -3.21
CA SER A 91 -17.63 -8.38 -2.39
C SER A 91 -17.49 -8.81 -0.92
N LEU A 92 -17.14 -10.08 -0.70
CA LEU A 92 -16.94 -10.66 0.63
C LEU A 92 -15.79 -10.00 1.39
N ILE A 93 -14.63 -9.77 0.75
CA ILE A 93 -13.49 -9.14 1.43
C ILE A 93 -13.79 -7.68 1.79
N ILE A 94 -14.52 -6.95 0.93
CA ILE A 94 -14.97 -5.58 1.24
C ILE A 94 -15.87 -5.59 2.47
N TYR A 95 -16.83 -6.53 2.54
CA TYR A 95 -17.69 -6.69 3.71
C TYR A 95 -16.87 -6.98 4.97
N ILE A 96 -15.92 -7.92 4.91
CA ILE A 96 -15.03 -8.24 6.05
C ILE A 96 -14.21 -7.02 6.49
N CYS A 97 -13.62 -6.28 5.55
CA CYS A 97 -12.86 -5.08 5.85
C CYS A 97 -13.71 -3.97 6.52
N ASN A 98 -14.96 -3.83 6.12
CA ASN A 98 -15.91 -2.92 6.78
C ASN A 98 -16.30 -3.41 8.18
N LEU A 99 -16.51 -4.72 8.35
CA LEU A 99 -16.84 -5.33 9.65
C LEU A 99 -15.75 -5.07 10.70
N ILE A 100 -14.48 -5.16 10.31
CA ILE A 100 -13.33 -4.85 11.18
C ILE A 100 -13.04 -3.34 11.31
N LYS A 101 -13.90 -2.47 10.76
CA LYS A 101 -13.76 -1.00 10.77
C LYS A 101 -12.45 -0.51 10.12
N LYS A 102 -11.99 -1.18 9.06
CA LYS A 102 -10.79 -0.81 8.28
C LYS A 102 -11.13 -0.59 6.79
N PRO A 103 -11.99 0.38 6.44
CA PRO A 103 -12.38 0.62 5.05
C PRO A 103 -11.19 1.01 4.14
N ALA A 104 -10.16 1.65 4.70
CA ALA A 104 -8.94 1.99 3.97
C ALA A 104 -8.11 0.76 3.53
N ALA A 105 -8.35 -0.42 4.11
CA ALA A 105 -7.69 -1.66 3.74
C ALA A 105 -8.40 -2.40 2.58
N CYS A 106 -9.69 -2.10 2.32
CA CYS A 106 -10.52 -2.79 1.34
C CYS A 106 -9.85 -2.90 -0.03
N SER A 107 -9.41 -1.77 -0.60
CA SER A 107 -8.85 -1.74 -1.95
C SER A 107 -7.61 -2.63 -2.09
N ILE A 108 -6.70 -2.58 -1.12
CA ILE A 108 -5.50 -3.42 -1.13
C ILE A 108 -5.85 -4.89 -0.93
N ALA A 109 -6.79 -5.20 -0.03
CA ALA A 109 -7.25 -6.56 0.20
C ALA A 109 -7.85 -7.17 -1.07
N SER A 110 -8.69 -6.42 -1.79
CA SER A 110 -9.27 -6.84 -3.08
C SER A 110 -8.19 -7.08 -4.13
N ILE A 111 -7.21 -6.17 -4.28
CA ILE A 111 -6.11 -6.34 -5.26
C ILE A 111 -5.29 -7.61 -4.95
N VAL A 112 -5.01 -7.90 -3.67
CA VAL A 112 -4.26 -9.09 -3.27
C VAL A 112 -5.05 -10.35 -3.57
N LEU A 113 -6.34 -10.38 -3.19
CA LEU A 113 -7.23 -11.50 -3.45
C LEU A 113 -7.34 -11.81 -4.95
N ILE A 114 -7.57 -10.79 -5.77
CA ILE A 114 -7.61 -10.93 -7.24
C ILE A 114 -6.27 -11.46 -7.76
N GLY A 115 -5.16 -10.91 -7.26
CA GLY A 115 -3.82 -11.37 -7.62
C GLY A 115 -3.63 -12.86 -7.34
N ILE A 116 -4.11 -13.37 -6.21
CA ILE A 116 -4.02 -14.79 -5.88
C ILE A 116 -4.91 -15.66 -6.77
N LEU A 117 -6.16 -15.24 -7.01
CA LEU A 117 -7.12 -16.04 -7.78
C LEU A 117 -6.83 -16.07 -9.28
N ILE A 118 -6.19 -15.03 -9.82
CA ILE A 118 -5.95 -14.89 -11.26
C ILE A 118 -4.49 -15.17 -11.65
N SER A 119 -3.51 -14.92 -10.76
CA SER A 119 -2.10 -15.07 -11.14
C SER A 119 -1.72 -16.55 -11.25
N GLN A 120 -1.74 -17.06 -12.48
CA GLN A 120 -1.31 -18.40 -12.85
C GLN A 120 0.21 -18.59 -12.78
N SER A 121 0.97 -17.51 -12.55
CA SER A 121 2.43 -17.49 -12.63
C SER A 121 3.15 -17.95 -11.37
N TYR A 122 2.42 -18.27 -10.29
CA TYR A 122 3.01 -18.71 -9.03
C TYR A 122 2.63 -20.15 -8.73
N ASP A 123 3.63 -21.03 -8.67
CA ASP A 123 3.44 -22.46 -8.37
C ASP A 123 2.79 -22.69 -6.99
N ASN A 124 2.97 -21.74 -6.05
CA ASN A 124 2.38 -21.83 -4.72
C ASN A 124 1.71 -20.51 -4.27
N PRO A 125 0.38 -20.48 -4.15
CA PRO A 125 -0.37 -19.30 -3.69
C PRO A 125 0.01 -18.83 -2.28
N LEU A 126 0.38 -19.77 -1.39
CA LEU A 126 0.84 -19.44 -0.04
C LEU A 126 2.19 -18.72 -0.07
N ILE A 127 3.15 -19.22 -0.86
CA ILE A 127 4.47 -18.56 -0.96
C ILE A 127 4.32 -17.16 -1.56
N TYR A 128 3.44 -17.01 -2.56
CA TYR A 128 3.13 -15.72 -3.15
C TYR A 128 2.56 -14.75 -2.11
N SER A 129 1.55 -15.17 -1.35
CA SER A 129 0.93 -14.32 -0.32
C SER A 129 1.94 -13.90 0.75
N ILE A 130 2.77 -14.84 1.23
CA ILE A 130 3.80 -14.56 2.24
C ILE A 130 4.82 -13.57 1.71
N ARG A 131 5.37 -13.82 0.50
CA ARG A 131 6.31 -12.91 -0.15
C ARG A 131 5.71 -11.52 -0.29
N ARG A 132 4.45 -11.43 -0.75
CA ARG A 132 3.77 -10.15 -0.91
C ARG A 132 3.62 -9.38 0.40
N THR A 133 3.27 -10.06 1.50
CA THR A 133 3.19 -9.44 2.83
C THR A 133 4.56 -8.96 3.32
N VAL A 134 5.59 -9.79 3.19
CA VAL A 134 6.96 -9.50 3.64
C VAL A 134 7.57 -8.35 2.84
N GLU A 135 7.47 -8.37 1.52
CA GLU A 135 7.91 -7.29 0.62
C GLU A 135 7.18 -5.97 0.93
N THR A 136 5.87 -6.04 1.15
CA THR A 136 5.07 -4.86 1.53
C THR A 136 5.49 -4.30 2.89
N ALA A 137 5.71 -5.16 3.88
CA ALA A 137 6.15 -4.74 5.22
C ALA A 137 7.50 -4.01 5.17
N PHE A 138 8.45 -4.55 4.42
CA PHE A 138 9.76 -3.91 4.25
C PHE A 138 9.64 -2.54 3.60
N GLY A 139 8.88 -2.42 2.50
CA GLY A 139 8.66 -1.13 1.83
C GLY A 139 8.00 -0.08 2.74
N ILE A 140 7.08 -0.51 3.61
CA ILE A 140 6.46 0.36 4.62
C ILE A 140 7.48 0.86 5.64
N ILE A 141 8.31 -0.03 6.17
CA ILE A 141 9.34 0.30 7.16
C ILE A 141 10.31 1.34 6.57
N VAL A 142 10.81 1.08 5.36
CA VAL A 142 11.70 2.01 4.64
C VAL A 142 11.03 3.37 4.44
N ALA A 143 9.79 3.41 3.96
CA ALA A 143 9.05 4.66 3.75
C ALA A 143 8.88 5.46 5.05
N ILE A 144 8.57 4.80 6.17
CA ILE A 144 8.40 5.47 7.47
C ILE A 144 9.74 6.04 7.95
N ILE A 145 10.83 5.27 7.84
CA ILE A 145 12.18 5.71 8.22
C ILE A 145 12.58 6.95 7.41
N ILE A 146 12.48 6.87 6.09
CA ILE A 146 12.84 7.99 5.22
C ILE A 146 11.95 9.19 5.47
N ASN A 147 10.65 9.00 5.66
CA ASN A 147 9.76 10.12 5.92
C ASN A 147 10.02 10.79 7.28
N LYS A 148 10.52 10.04 8.26
CA LYS A 148 10.90 10.54 9.58
C LYS A 148 12.22 11.32 9.56
N TYR A 149 13.23 10.84 8.85
CA TYR A 149 14.58 11.41 8.93
C TYR A 149 14.94 12.38 7.80
N VAL A 150 14.39 12.20 6.60
CA VAL A 150 14.68 13.07 5.46
C VAL A 150 13.63 14.17 5.42
N HIS A 151 14.03 15.41 5.69
CA HIS A 151 13.15 16.60 5.70
C HIS A 151 11.87 16.37 6.52
N PRO A 152 11.96 16.12 7.84
CA PRO A 152 10.82 15.77 8.67
C PRO A 152 9.67 16.77 8.45
N PRO A 153 8.46 16.28 8.17
CA PRO A 153 7.35 17.16 7.88
C PRO A 153 7.04 18.04 9.09
N LYS A 154 7.05 19.36 8.89
CA LYS A 154 6.69 20.32 9.94
C LYS A 154 5.33 19.94 10.53
N ASN A 155 5.28 19.80 11.85
CA ASN A 155 4.08 19.40 12.57
C ASN A 155 2.94 20.39 12.26
N LYS A 156 1.67 19.92 12.25
CA LYS A 156 0.50 20.79 11.98
C LYS A 156 0.49 22.07 12.84
N LYS A 157 0.94 21.98 14.10
CA LYS A 157 1.10 23.13 15.00
C LYS A 157 2.10 24.19 14.48
N GLN A 158 3.24 23.76 13.91
CA GLN A 158 4.22 24.69 13.31
C GLN A 158 3.67 25.37 12.05
N LYS A 159 2.95 24.63 11.18
CA LYS A 159 2.31 25.22 10.00
C LYS A 159 1.22 26.25 10.35
N THR A 160 0.45 26.01 11.42
CA THR A 160 -0.54 26.97 11.92
C THR A 160 0.12 28.20 12.52
N ASN A 161 1.17 28.03 13.32
CA ASN A 161 1.91 29.14 13.92
C ASN A 161 2.63 29.99 12.87
N GLU A 162 3.28 29.40 11.86
CA GLU A 162 3.89 30.14 10.74
C GLU A 162 2.85 30.91 9.92
N LYS A 163 1.63 30.36 9.74
CA LYS A 163 0.53 31.09 9.08
C LYS A 163 0.05 32.28 9.91
N LEU A 164 -0.06 32.11 11.23
CA LEU A 164 -0.46 33.18 12.16
C LEU A 164 0.60 34.29 12.21
N GLU A 165 1.89 33.94 12.30
CA GLU A 165 3.00 34.90 12.26
C GLU A 165 3.05 35.67 10.93
N ASN A 166 2.86 34.99 9.79
CA ASN A 166 2.84 35.64 8.49
C ASN A 166 1.60 36.50 8.23
N THR A 167 0.51 36.27 8.98
CA THR A 167 -0.71 37.09 8.91
C THR A 167 -0.59 38.32 9.83
N ASN A 168 0.11 38.20 10.95
CA ASN A 168 0.33 39.31 11.89
C ASN A 168 1.44 40.29 11.45
N ASN A 169 2.35 39.87 10.56
CA ASN A 169 3.41 40.71 10.00
C ASN A 169 3.02 41.39 8.67
N LYS A 170 1.73 41.45 8.33
CA LYS A 170 1.19 42.09 7.13
C LYS A 170 0.18 43.17 7.51
#